data_AF-A0A4Y2HD37-F1
#
_entry.id   AF-A0A4Y2HD37-F1
#
_cell.length_a   1.000
_cell.length_b   1.000
_cell.length_c   1.000
_cell.angle_alpha   90.00
_cell.angle_beta   90.00
_cell.angle_gamma   90.00
#
_symmetry.space_group_name_H-M   'P 1'
#
loop_
_entity.id
_entity.type
_entity.pdbx_description
1 polymer ?
#
loop_
_entity_poly.entity_id
_entity_poly.type
_entity_poly.pdbx_seq_one_letter_code
_entity_poly.pdbx_strand_id
1 'polypeptide(L)'
;MTQKFETTGQLGILPGRRRKQFPSSSVEEMATVVVEASSESPHGSVSVPVDSGVLDMPYSTVRKILRRSLNFYPYKIKHVHLLQDGDSEVRTNFALEFLARMVVDVTWPWNILWSEEAQFCLNGHVNTHNCRIWTLETLTLSRNNPLILTKLEYGVG
;
A
#
# COMPACT_ATOMS: atom_id res chain seq x y z
N MET A 1 -4.57 26.70 35.15
CA MET A 1 -4.55 25.23 35.27
C MET A 1 -4.88 24.76 36.69
N THR A 2 -4.60 25.58 37.71
CA THR A 2 -4.86 25.33 39.14
C THR A 2 -6.32 25.38 39.59
N GLN A 3 -7.13 26.30 39.04
CA GLN A 3 -8.51 26.51 39.51
C GLN A 3 -9.42 25.25 39.40
N LYS A 4 -9.30 24.48 38.31
CA LYS A 4 -10.07 23.23 38.14
C LYS A 4 -9.64 22.12 39.10
N PHE A 5 -8.37 22.09 39.49
CA PHE A 5 -7.84 21.11 40.45
C PHE A 5 -8.33 21.43 41.87
N GLU A 6 -8.35 22.71 42.25
CA GLU A 6 -8.87 23.14 43.56
C GLU A 6 -10.37 22.84 43.73
N THR A 7 -11.14 22.84 42.64
CA THR A 7 -12.60 22.58 42.72
C THR A 7 -12.96 21.09 42.71
N THR A 8 -12.24 20.26 41.94
CA THR A 8 -12.62 18.86 41.71
C THR A 8 -11.64 17.85 42.34
N GLY A 9 -10.46 18.30 42.78
CA GLY A 9 -9.43 17.45 43.39
C GLY A 9 -8.82 16.39 42.45
N GLN A 10 -9.10 16.46 41.14
CA GLN A 10 -8.71 15.44 40.17
C GLN A 10 -7.82 16.00 39.07
N LEU A 11 -6.69 15.31 38.83
CA LEU A 11 -5.81 15.49 37.66
C LEU A 11 -6.19 14.53 36.52
N GLY A 12 -7.35 13.87 36.61
CA GLY A 12 -7.78 12.86 35.63
C GLY A 12 -7.96 13.46 34.24
N ILE A 13 -7.39 12.80 33.24
CA ILE A 13 -7.68 13.08 31.83
C ILE A 13 -9.17 12.83 31.63
N LEU A 14 -9.95 13.90 31.42
CA LEU A 14 -11.37 13.77 31.09
C LEU A 14 -11.52 12.88 29.85
N PRO A 15 -12.54 11.99 29.82
CA PRO A 15 -12.78 11.18 28.63
C PRO A 15 -12.92 12.12 27.44
N GLY A 16 -12.01 11.96 26.47
CA GLY A 16 -11.99 12.78 25.28
C GLY A 16 -13.34 12.73 24.57
N ARG A 17 -13.70 13.82 23.86
CA ARG A 17 -14.94 13.92 23.10
C ARG A 17 -15.13 12.64 22.26
N ARG A 18 -16.23 11.90 22.47
CA ARG A 18 -16.52 10.68 21.70
C ARG A 18 -16.44 11.02 20.22
N ARG A 19 -15.62 10.27 19.48
CA ARG A 19 -15.53 10.42 18.02
C ARG A 19 -16.85 9.97 17.41
N LYS A 20 -17.38 10.77 16.47
CA LYS A 20 -18.62 10.48 15.76
C LYS A 20 -18.46 9.18 14.98
N GLN A 21 -19.39 8.24 15.20
CA GLN A 21 -19.50 7.01 14.41
C GLN A 21 -20.09 7.34 13.03
N PHE A 22 -19.80 6.50 12.04
CA PHE A 22 -20.40 6.61 10.72
C PHE A 22 -21.87 6.14 10.78
N PRO A 23 -22.77 6.72 9.96
CA PRO A 23 -24.12 6.18 9.77
C PRO A 23 -24.03 4.71 9.33
N SER A 24 -24.86 3.84 9.89
CA SER A 24 -24.87 2.40 9.53
C SER A 24 -25.15 2.19 8.04
N SER A 25 -26.06 2.97 7.46
CA SER A 25 -26.38 2.92 6.02
C SER A 25 -25.15 3.11 5.13
N SER A 26 -24.30 4.10 5.44
CA SER A 26 -23.08 4.34 4.66
C SER A 26 -22.04 3.22 4.77
N VAL A 27 -22.06 2.48 5.89
CA VAL A 27 -21.17 1.33 6.08
C VAL A 27 -21.70 0.12 5.31
N GLU A 28 -23.02 -0.07 5.28
CA GLU A 28 -23.68 -1.13 4.51
C GLU A 28 -23.51 -0.94 3.01
N GLU A 29 -23.75 0.27 2.49
CA GLU A 29 -23.50 0.64 1.09
C GLU A 29 -22.03 0.42 0.69
N MET A 30 -21.09 0.77 1.58
CA MET A 30 -19.68 0.48 1.33
C MET A 30 -19.41 -1.03 1.33
N ALA A 31 -20.02 -1.78 2.25
CA ALA A 31 -19.82 -3.23 2.34
C ALA A 31 -20.32 -3.95 1.07
N THR A 32 -21.45 -3.52 0.50
CA THR A 32 -21.96 -4.09 -0.76
C THR A 32 -21.01 -3.81 -1.91
N VAL A 33 -20.55 -2.57 -2.07
CA VAL A 33 -19.58 -2.20 -3.13
C VAL A 33 -18.25 -2.94 -2.95
N VAL A 34 -17.78 -3.08 -1.71
CA VAL A 34 -16.56 -3.85 -1.41
C VAL A 34 -16.72 -5.30 -1.83
N VAL A 35 -17.87 -5.93 -1.56
CA VAL A 35 -18.13 -7.33 -1.93
C VAL A 35 -18.15 -7.50 -3.45
N GLU A 36 -18.84 -6.61 -4.17
CA GLU A 36 -18.88 -6.63 -5.64
C GLU A 36 -17.48 -6.41 -6.24
N ALA A 37 -16.79 -5.33 -5.86
CA ALA A 37 -15.45 -5.03 -6.34
C ALA A 37 -14.44 -6.13 -5.99
N SER A 38 -14.58 -6.75 -4.81
CA SER A 38 -13.73 -7.87 -4.40
C SER A 38 -13.94 -9.08 -5.29
N SER A 39 -15.18 -9.37 -5.70
CA SER A 39 -15.51 -10.50 -6.57
C SER A 39 -14.96 -10.35 -8.00
N GLU A 40 -14.84 -9.12 -8.50
CA GLU A 40 -14.29 -8.82 -9.82
C GLU A 40 -12.75 -8.79 -9.84
N SER A 41 -12.15 -8.56 -8.66
CA SER A 41 -10.71 -8.49 -8.51
C SER A 41 -10.11 -9.90 -8.27
N PRO A 42 -8.95 -10.22 -8.85
CA PRO A 42 -8.28 -11.51 -8.61
C PRO A 42 -7.89 -11.79 -7.14
N HIS A 43 -7.90 -10.76 -6.28
CA HIS A 43 -7.35 -10.81 -4.92
C HIS A 43 -8.29 -10.28 -3.83
N GLY A 44 -9.60 -10.12 -4.12
CA GLY A 44 -10.55 -9.58 -3.14
C GLY A 44 -10.19 -8.18 -2.64
N SER A 45 -9.79 -7.31 -3.56
CA SER A 45 -9.02 -6.11 -3.28
C SER A 45 -9.71 -4.87 -3.81
N VAL A 46 -9.64 -3.77 -3.05
CA VAL A 46 -10.49 -2.58 -3.26
C VAL A 46 -9.66 -1.30 -3.40
N SER A 47 -10.18 -0.32 -4.15
CA SER A 47 -9.48 0.94 -4.46
C SER A 47 -10.30 2.16 -4.05
N VAL A 48 -9.83 2.90 -3.04
CA VAL A 48 -10.54 4.07 -2.48
C VAL A 48 -10.95 5.10 -3.53
N PRO A 49 -10.11 5.50 -4.51
CA PRO A 49 -10.54 6.42 -5.57
C PRO A 49 -11.72 5.89 -6.40
N VAL A 50 -11.75 4.58 -6.67
CA VAL A 50 -12.80 3.95 -7.46
C VAL A 50 -14.10 3.95 -6.66
N ASP A 51 -14.08 3.44 -5.42
CA ASP A 51 -15.29 3.37 -4.59
C ASP A 51 -15.81 4.76 -4.21
N SER A 52 -14.92 5.74 -4.07
CA SER A 52 -15.27 7.15 -3.85
C SER A 52 -16.09 7.71 -5.01
N GLY A 53 -15.74 7.35 -6.25
CA GLY A 53 -16.52 7.72 -7.43
C GLY A 53 -17.85 6.96 -7.54
N VAL A 54 -17.87 5.67 -7.20
CA VAL A 54 -19.09 4.84 -7.26
C VAL A 54 -20.13 5.27 -6.22
N LEU A 55 -19.70 5.59 -5.00
CA LEU A 55 -20.58 5.93 -3.88
C LEU A 55 -20.84 7.43 -3.73
N ASP A 56 -20.24 8.28 -4.58
CA ASP A 56 -20.21 9.75 -4.44
C ASP A 56 -19.84 10.21 -3.02
N MET A 57 -18.93 9.47 -2.38
CA MET A 57 -18.43 9.75 -1.04
C MET A 57 -17.05 10.39 -1.11
N PRO A 58 -16.70 11.33 -0.22
CA PRO A 58 -15.37 11.88 -0.22
C PRO A 58 -14.34 10.80 0.15
N TYR A 59 -13.20 10.80 -0.54
CA TYR A 59 -12.06 9.87 -0.33
C TYR A 59 -11.75 9.60 1.14
N SER A 60 -11.79 10.65 1.97
CA SER A 60 -11.47 10.55 3.40
C SER A 60 -12.48 9.74 4.21
N THR A 61 -13.75 9.65 3.76
CA THR A 61 -14.82 8.88 4.38
C THR A 61 -14.67 7.41 4.02
N VAL A 62 -14.57 7.09 2.72
CA VAL A 62 -14.33 5.74 2.21
C VAL A 62 -13.11 5.11 2.91
N ARG A 63 -11.98 5.83 2.94
CA ARG A 63 -10.77 5.40 3.64
C ARG A 63 -10.98 5.09 5.13
N LYS A 64 -11.81 5.88 5.82
CA LYS A 64 -12.08 5.66 7.25
C LYS A 64 -13.04 4.49 7.46
N ILE A 65 -14.04 4.31 6.60
CA ILE A 65 -14.99 3.19 6.67
C ILE A 65 -14.24 1.87 6.44
N LEU A 66 -13.44 1.79 5.38
CA LEU A 66 -12.59 0.63 5.09
C LEU A 66 -11.70 0.28 6.28
N ARG A 67 -10.98 1.26 6.86
CA ARG A 67 -10.04 1.01 7.95
C ARG A 67 -10.68 0.73 9.31
N ARG A 68 -11.80 1.38 9.63
CA ARG A 68 -12.36 1.40 11.00
C ARG A 68 -13.60 0.53 11.18
N SER A 69 -14.37 0.35 10.13
CA SER A 69 -15.62 -0.42 10.17
C SER A 69 -15.43 -1.79 9.53
N LEU A 70 -14.74 -1.84 8.38
CA LEU A 70 -14.55 -3.08 7.60
C LEU A 70 -13.20 -3.78 7.89
N ASN A 71 -12.31 -3.15 8.66
CA ASN A 71 -10.98 -3.67 9.01
C ASN A 71 -10.07 -4.01 7.82
N PHE A 72 -10.20 -3.28 6.71
CA PHE A 72 -9.29 -3.38 5.57
C PHE A 72 -7.99 -2.60 5.84
N TYR A 73 -6.89 -3.13 5.32
CA TYR A 73 -5.56 -2.54 5.44
C TYR A 73 -5.04 -2.06 4.09
N PRO A 74 -4.41 -0.86 4.04
CA PRO A 74 -3.81 -0.37 2.82
C PRO A 74 -2.48 -1.08 2.54
N TYR A 75 -2.37 -1.66 1.36
CA TYR A 75 -1.14 -2.21 0.80
C TYR A 75 -0.60 -1.29 -0.30
N LYS A 76 0.69 -0.98 -0.23
CA LYS A 76 1.38 -0.21 -1.28
C LYS A 76 1.84 -1.17 -2.36
N ILE A 77 1.34 -0.99 -3.58
CA ILE A 77 1.78 -1.79 -4.73
C ILE A 77 3.28 -1.52 -4.94
N LYS A 78 4.06 -2.59 -5.00
CA LYS A 78 5.47 -2.53 -5.40
C LYS A 78 5.55 -3.06 -6.82
N HIS A 79 6.05 -2.24 -7.73
CA HIS A 79 6.45 -2.72 -9.04
C HIS A 79 7.78 -3.46 -8.87
N VAL A 80 7.79 -4.76 -9.13
CA VAL A 80 8.99 -5.59 -9.09
C VAL A 80 9.09 -6.26 -10.45
N HIS A 81 10.28 -6.30 -11.04
CA HIS A 81 10.49 -7.01 -12.30
C HIS A 81 10.08 -8.48 -12.15
N LEU A 82 9.35 -8.99 -13.14
CA LEU A 82 9.05 -10.41 -13.23
C LEU A 82 10.36 -11.17 -13.43
N LEU A 83 10.64 -12.13 -12.56
CA LEU A 83 11.80 -13.01 -12.71
C LEU A 83 11.46 -14.09 -13.74
N GLN A 84 12.30 -14.19 -14.75
CA GLN A 84 12.26 -15.27 -15.72
C GLN A 84 12.89 -16.54 -15.15
N ASP A 85 12.62 -17.67 -15.78
CA ASP A 85 13.27 -18.92 -15.45
C ASP A 85 14.79 -18.79 -15.65
N GLY A 86 15.57 -19.19 -14.64
CA GLY A 86 17.03 -19.06 -14.64
C GLY A 86 17.57 -17.74 -14.06
N ASP A 87 16.77 -16.67 -13.97
CA ASP A 87 17.23 -15.39 -13.40
C ASP A 87 17.72 -15.54 -11.96
N SER A 88 17.06 -16.43 -11.19
CA SER A 88 17.47 -16.69 -9.81
C SER A 88 18.90 -17.24 -9.74
N GLU A 89 19.27 -18.13 -10.66
CA GLU A 89 20.61 -18.73 -10.68
C GLU A 89 21.65 -17.69 -11.09
N VAL A 90 21.41 -16.96 -12.19
CA VAL A 90 22.32 -15.91 -12.68
C VAL A 90 22.57 -14.85 -11.61
N ARG A 91 21.52 -14.36 -10.96
CA ARG A 91 21.63 -13.34 -9.90
C ARG A 91 22.35 -13.88 -8.66
N THR A 92 22.14 -15.14 -8.31
CA THR A 92 22.81 -15.77 -7.16
C THR A 92 24.29 -15.97 -7.44
N ASN A 93 24.64 -16.47 -8.63
CA ASN A 93 26.03 -16.65 -9.04
C ASN A 93 26.78 -15.32 -9.07
N PHE A 94 26.19 -14.27 -9.66
CA PHE A 94 26.77 -12.93 -9.61
C PHE A 94 27.02 -12.46 -8.17
N ALA A 95 26.03 -12.61 -7.27
CA ALA A 95 26.18 -12.18 -5.89
C ALA A 95 27.28 -12.97 -5.14
N LEU A 96 27.40 -14.27 -5.39
CA LEU A 96 28.46 -15.11 -4.81
C LEU A 96 29.84 -14.74 -5.34
N GLU A 97 29.97 -14.52 -6.66
CA GLU A 97 31.23 -14.07 -7.26
C GLU A 97 31.65 -12.68 -6.74
N PHE A 98 30.69 -11.75 -6.64
CA PHE A 98 30.92 -10.42 -6.11
C PHE A 98 31.39 -10.50 -4.64
N LEU A 99 30.73 -11.33 -3.83
CA LEU A 99 31.11 -11.57 -2.43
C LEU A 99 32.50 -12.19 -2.32
N ALA A 100 32.82 -13.19 -3.15
CA ALA A 100 34.14 -13.82 -3.16
C ALA A 100 35.24 -12.79 -3.47
N ARG A 101 35.00 -11.86 -4.41
CA ARG A 101 35.94 -10.77 -4.71
C ARG A 101 36.10 -9.80 -3.55
N MET A 102 35.03 -9.48 -2.82
CA MET A 102 35.10 -8.64 -1.63
C MET A 102 35.93 -9.27 -0.50
N VAL A 103 35.93 -10.61 -0.39
CA VAL A 103 36.75 -11.32 0.60
C VAL A 103 38.25 -11.20 0.27
N VAL A 104 38.59 -11.20 -1.03
CA VAL A 104 39.98 -11.06 -1.50
C VAL A 104 40.47 -9.62 -1.38
N ASP A 105 39.62 -8.65 -1.72
CA ASP A 105 39.92 -7.22 -1.62
C ASP A 105 38.68 -6.45 -1.14
N VAL A 106 38.71 -6.05 0.14
CA VAL A 106 37.63 -5.27 0.76
C VAL A 106 37.54 -3.85 0.20
N THR A 107 38.59 -3.35 -0.45
CA THR A 107 38.61 -2.00 -1.03
C THR A 107 38.06 -1.97 -2.45
N TRP A 108 38.00 -3.12 -3.12
CA TRP A 108 37.58 -3.24 -4.52
C TRP A 108 36.20 -2.64 -4.84
N PRO A 109 35.13 -2.82 -4.03
CA PRO A 109 33.82 -2.25 -4.33
C PRO A 109 33.82 -0.72 -4.43
N TRP A 110 34.74 -0.06 -3.73
CA TRP A 110 34.86 1.41 -3.75
C TRP A 110 35.52 1.93 -5.03
N ASN A 111 36.18 1.05 -5.79
CA ASN A 111 36.81 1.38 -7.07
C ASN A 111 35.86 1.18 -8.26
N ILE A 112 34.60 0.80 -8.01
CA ILE A 112 33.60 0.61 -9.06
C ILE A 112 32.81 1.91 -9.23
N LEU A 113 32.87 2.48 -10.43
CA LEU A 113 31.99 3.57 -10.83
C LEU A 113 30.71 2.99 -11.43
N TRP A 114 29.58 3.26 -10.78
CA TRP A 114 28.26 2.88 -11.27
C TRP A 114 27.65 4.04 -12.06
N SER A 115 27.03 3.72 -13.18
CA SER A 115 26.22 4.66 -13.96
C SER A 115 24.85 4.06 -14.20
N GLU A 116 23.80 4.84 -14.00
CA GLU A 116 22.44 4.49 -14.39
C GLU A 116 21.85 5.64 -15.22
N GLU A 117 20.91 5.30 -16.10
CA GLU A 117 20.14 6.28 -16.87
C GLU A 117 18.69 6.25 -16.38
N ALA A 118 18.14 7.42 -16.07
CA ALA A 118 16.77 7.59 -15.63
C ALA A 118 16.01 8.47 -16.62
N GLN A 119 14.90 7.96 -17.14
CA GLN A 119 14.01 8.69 -18.02
C GLN A 119 12.95 9.44 -17.20
N PHE A 120 12.86 10.76 -17.37
CA PHE A 120 11.84 11.59 -16.74
C PHE A 120 10.81 12.04 -17.79
N CYS A 121 9.53 11.78 -17.53
CA CYS A 121 8.45 12.18 -18.42
C CYS A 121 7.69 13.39 -17.83
N LEU A 122 7.52 14.46 -18.62
CA LEU A 122 6.86 15.71 -18.20
C LEU A 122 5.32 15.65 -18.23
N ASN A 123 4.76 14.58 -18.81
CA ASN A 123 3.33 14.42 -19.07
C ASN A 123 2.54 13.82 -17.88
N GLY A 124 3.13 13.75 -16.68
CA GLY A 124 2.39 13.36 -15.48
C GLY A 124 1.94 11.91 -15.47
N HIS A 125 2.72 11.01 -16.06
CA HIS A 125 2.46 9.56 -16.02
C HIS A 125 2.10 9.12 -14.59
N VAL A 126 1.14 8.19 -14.50
CA VAL A 126 0.47 7.73 -13.27
C VAL A 126 1.45 7.67 -12.09
N ASN A 127 1.18 8.49 -11.06
CA ASN A 127 1.94 8.48 -9.82
C ASN A 127 1.64 7.19 -9.04
N THR A 128 2.34 6.12 -9.40
CA THR A 128 2.27 4.81 -8.76
C THR A 128 2.60 4.86 -7.27
N HIS A 129 3.23 5.93 -6.77
CA HIS A 129 3.47 6.11 -5.34
C HIS A 129 2.18 6.32 -4.52
N ASN A 130 1.11 6.81 -5.15
CA ASN A 130 -0.19 7.01 -4.50
C ASN A 130 -1.14 5.80 -4.64
N CYS A 131 -0.80 4.83 -5.47
CA CYS A 131 -1.61 3.63 -5.67
C CYS A 131 -1.54 2.71 -4.43
N ARG A 132 -2.68 2.55 -3.77
CA ARG A 132 -2.85 1.65 -2.63
C ARG A 132 -4.09 0.79 -2.83
N ILE A 133 -3.89 -0.51 -2.69
CA ILE A 133 -4.96 -1.50 -2.68
C ILE A 133 -5.36 -1.74 -1.24
N TRP A 134 -6.63 -1.97 -0.97
CA TRP A 134 -7.16 -2.29 0.35
C TRP A 134 -7.59 -3.74 0.38
N THR A 135 -7.11 -4.51 1.37
CA THR A 135 -7.45 -5.94 1.55
C THR A 135 -7.74 -6.26 3.01
N LEU A 136 -8.54 -7.30 3.24
CA LEU A 136 -8.82 -7.81 4.59
C LEU A 136 -7.61 -8.56 5.18
N GLU A 137 -6.92 -9.33 4.34
CA GLU A 137 -5.70 -10.04 4.72
C GLU A 137 -4.47 -9.16 4.52
N THR A 138 -3.48 -9.33 5.39
CA THR A 138 -2.14 -8.80 5.12
C THR A 138 -1.61 -9.60 3.95
N LEU A 139 -1.43 -8.97 2.79
CA LEU A 139 -0.76 -9.57 1.63
C LEU A 139 0.70 -9.86 2.00
N THR A 140 0.94 -10.92 2.76
CA THR A 140 2.26 -11.45 3.05
C THR A 140 2.73 -12.13 1.78
N LEU A 141 3.31 -11.31 0.89
CA LEU A 141 4.37 -11.72 -0.02
C LEU A 141 4.17 -13.12 -0.61
N SER A 142 3.03 -13.38 -1.28
CA SER A 142 2.94 -14.49 -2.21
C SER A 142 3.86 -14.14 -3.37
N ARG A 143 5.13 -14.49 -3.21
CA ARG A 143 6.29 -14.29 -4.09
C ARG A 143 6.07 -14.80 -5.53
N ASN A 144 4.94 -15.47 -5.78
CA ASN A 144 4.64 -16.20 -7.01
C ASN A 144 3.33 -15.78 -7.71
N ASN A 145 2.70 -14.65 -7.34
CA ASN A 145 1.50 -14.17 -8.06
C ASN A 145 1.81 -12.90 -8.88
N PRO A 146 2.22 -13.04 -10.16
CA PRO A 146 2.46 -11.90 -11.06
C PRO A 146 1.18 -11.16 -11.49
N LEU A 147 0.01 -11.57 -11.00
CA LEU A 147 -1.29 -11.09 -11.48
C LEU A 147 -1.76 -9.75 -10.89
N ILE A 148 -1.07 -9.19 -9.88
CA ILE A 148 -1.35 -7.80 -9.45
C ILE A 148 -0.97 -6.79 -10.55
N LEU A 149 -0.07 -7.16 -11.47
CA LEU A 149 0.45 -6.27 -12.50
C LEU A 149 -0.26 -6.38 -13.85
N THR A 150 -1.01 -7.46 -14.12
CA THR A 150 -1.59 -7.71 -15.45
C THR A 150 -2.83 -6.86 -15.79
N LYS A 151 -3.39 -6.10 -14.83
CA LYS A 151 -4.56 -5.22 -15.10
C LYS A 151 -4.25 -3.72 -15.13
N LEU A 152 -3.02 -3.27 -14.93
CA LEU A 152 -2.67 -1.85 -15.14
C LEU A 152 -2.32 -1.50 -16.60
N GLU A 153 -2.21 -2.50 -17.49
CA GLU A 153 -2.01 -2.29 -18.93
C GLU A 153 -3.33 -2.24 -19.74
N TYR A 154 -4.49 -2.50 -19.12
CA TYR A 154 -5.80 -2.39 -19.76
C TYR A 154 -6.72 -1.46 -18.97
N GLY A 155 -6.37 -0.18 -18.97
CA GLY A 155 -7.22 0.93 -18.54
C GLY A 155 -7.10 2.07 -19.53
N VAL A 156 -7.44 1.80 -20.79
CA VAL A 156 -7.62 2.84 -21.81
C VAL A 156 -8.85 3.67 -21.42
N GLY A 157 -8.61 4.95 -21.17
CA GLY A 157 -9.57 6.01 -20.95
C GLY A 157 -8.84 7.34 -20.88
#